data_AF-A0A955PH60-F1
#
_entry.id   AF-A0A955PH60-F1
#
_cell.length_a   1.000
_cell.length_b   1.000
_cell.length_c   1.000
_cell.angle_alpha   90.00
_cell.angle_beta   90.00
_cell.angle_gamma   90.00
#
_symmetry.space_group_name_H-M   'P 1'
#
loop_
_entity.id
_entity.type
_entity.pdbx_description
1 polymer ?
#
loop_
_entity_poly.entity_id
_entity_poly.type
_entity_poly.pdbx_seq_one_letter_code
_entity_poly.pdbx_strand_id
1 'polypeptide(L)'
;SETLFVFLLVLFAYLILRGSRKPGLGVATLLGILGGFLILTRPLSGPLFLFGVYWFFMRSRKYHAPPPKSWKEFSIFDSPYAPPIIMVVYSAVIVMCWGIRNQAVLGEFVPVSTNGGVNFYLGHHEGFGYHSFGRKEDIRRALRAQGIDDEVTESKIFTQAGLEFIHDHPGEDFRNAFKKLDYLYLEPADVSSLFQPWKWWSYLDSPYRPWPWETNDRELRFWPVKDEQGNPILPTYQRWFWREGRVPLVFWGWPMIILTVFGFFVGMGRLRKLSFPFGLVFVYTLCLLFFFTNARFRAPIIPFLYIFAAVGVGKLIWGLPEEISEPPKKEEESPAEEGMKSDSPGTEPEETDYESAPPGSNAEGYSQT
;
A
#
# COMPACT_ATOMS: atom_id res chain seq x y z
N SER A 1 -0.82 -0.27 13.10
CA SER A 1 0.60 -0.70 13.02
C SER A 1 1.20 -0.20 11.72
N GLU A 2 2.09 0.79 11.79
CA GLU A 2 2.78 1.40 10.65
C GLU A 2 3.65 0.36 9.92
N THR A 3 4.42 -0.44 10.66
CA THR A 3 5.33 -1.44 10.08
C THR A 3 4.58 -2.47 9.25
N LEU A 4 3.48 -3.02 9.79
CA LEU A 4 2.63 -3.96 9.07
C LEU A 4 2.05 -3.33 7.80
N PHE A 5 1.60 -2.07 7.90
CA PHE A 5 1.06 -1.35 6.74
C PHE A 5 2.09 -1.18 5.62
N VAL A 6 3.31 -0.73 5.95
CA VAL A 6 4.38 -0.57 4.95
C VAL A 6 4.74 -1.92 4.32
N PHE A 7 4.88 -2.97 5.13
CA PHE A 7 5.14 -4.32 4.63
C PHE A 7 4.07 -4.80 3.64
N LEU A 8 2.80 -4.72 4.03
CA LEU A 8 1.67 -5.12 3.18
C LEU A 8 1.60 -4.29 1.89
N LEU A 9 1.85 -2.98 1.97
CA LEU A 9 1.83 -2.09 0.81
C LEU A 9 2.95 -2.42 -0.19
N VAL A 10 4.17 -2.65 0.29
CA VAL A 10 5.30 -3.03 -0.56
C VAL A 10 5.08 -4.42 -1.16
N LEU A 11 4.61 -5.39 -0.37
CA LEU A 11 4.28 -6.73 -0.85
C LEU A 11 3.18 -6.69 -1.91
N PHE A 12 2.10 -5.93 -1.67
CA PHE A 12 1.02 -5.73 -2.62
C PHE A 12 1.55 -5.11 -3.94
N ALA A 13 2.33 -4.04 -3.85
CA ALA A 13 2.92 -3.41 -5.03
C ALA A 13 3.84 -4.35 -5.81
N TYR A 14 4.68 -5.12 -5.12
CA TYR A 14 5.55 -6.13 -5.74
C TYR A 14 4.74 -7.21 -6.47
N LEU A 15 3.72 -7.77 -5.81
CA LEU A 15 2.88 -8.82 -6.40
C LEU A 15 2.01 -8.30 -7.54
N ILE A 16 1.55 -7.05 -7.49
CA ILE A 16 0.87 -6.41 -8.63
C ILE A 16 1.81 -6.35 -9.83
N LEU A 17 3.04 -5.86 -9.64
CA LEU A 17 4.02 -5.73 -10.73
C LEU A 17 4.43 -7.09 -11.31
N ARG A 18 4.64 -8.09 -10.45
CA ARG A 18 5.01 -9.46 -10.87
C ARG A 18 3.83 -10.18 -11.52
N GLY A 19 2.67 -10.14 -10.87
CA GLY A 19 1.43 -10.78 -11.32
C GLY A 19 0.90 -10.21 -12.62
N SER A 20 1.09 -8.91 -12.87
CA SER A 20 0.70 -8.26 -14.12
C SER A 20 1.47 -8.77 -15.36
N ARG A 21 2.56 -9.53 -15.19
CA ARG A 21 3.29 -10.15 -16.31
C ARG A 21 2.68 -11.46 -16.79
N LYS A 22 1.99 -12.18 -15.90
CA LYS A 22 1.28 -13.44 -16.17
C LYS A 22 0.05 -13.46 -15.26
N PRO A 23 -1.00 -12.72 -15.63
CA PRO A 23 -2.19 -12.59 -14.79
C PRO A 23 -2.88 -13.95 -14.67
N GLY A 24 -3.23 -14.34 -13.45
CA GLY A 24 -3.90 -15.60 -13.18
C GLY A 24 -4.76 -15.51 -11.92
N LEU A 25 -5.77 -16.38 -11.82
CA LEU A 25 -6.77 -16.33 -10.75
C LEU A 25 -6.16 -16.53 -9.35
N GLY A 26 -5.13 -17.37 -9.23
CA GLY A 26 -4.42 -17.56 -7.96
C GLY A 26 -3.71 -16.30 -7.47
N VAL A 27 -3.05 -15.57 -8.38
CA VAL A 27 -2.41 -14.30 -8.05
C VAL A 27 -3.45 -13.23 -7.70
N ALA A 28 -4.55 -13.19 -8.44
CA ALA A 28 -5.67 -12.29 -8.17
C ALA A 28 -6.31 -12.55 -6.79
N THR A 29 -6.49 -13.81 -6.42
CA THR A 29 -7.00 -14.21 -5.10
C THR A 29 -6.07 -13.73 -3.99
N LEU A 30 -4.76 -13.99 -4.12
CA LEU A 30 -3.76 -13.52 -3.15
C LEU A 30 -3.75 -12.00 -3.03
N LEU A 31 -3.79 -11.28 -4.16
CA LEU A 31 -3.86 -9.83 -4.17
C LEU A 31 -5.15 -9.27 -3.57
N GLY A 32 -6.28 -9.95 -3.75
CA GLY A 32 -7.55 -9.60 -3.11
C GLY A 32 -7.50 -9.75 -1.59
N ILE A 33 -6.99 -10.89 -1.10
CA ILE A 33 -6.81 -11.14 0.34
C ILE A 33 -5.85 -10.10 0.95
N LEU A 34 -4.70 -9.88 0.33
CA LEU A 34 -3.74 -8.86 0.76
C LEU A 34 -4.34 -7.45 0.73
N GLY A 35 -5.14 -7.13 -0.30
CA GLY A 35 -5.88 -5.88 -0.42
C GLY A 35 -6.85 -5.67 0.74
N GLY A 36 -7.60 -6.72 1.12
CA GLY A 36 -8.50 -6.68 2.27
C GLY A 36 -7.75 -6.39 3.58
N PHE A 37 -6.64 -7.10 3.84
CA PHE A 37 -5.81 -6.84 5.03
C PHE A 37 -5.17 -5.45 5.02
N LEU A 38 -4.76 -4.96 3.83
CA LEU A 38 -4.22 -3.63 3.67
C LEU A 38 -5.26 -2.57 4.08
N ILE A 39 -6.50 -2.71 3.57
CA ILE A 39 -7.64 -1.84 3.89
C ILE A 39 -7.97 -1.86 5.38
N LEU A 40 -8.02 -3.05 5.99
CA LEU A 40 -8.24 -3.20 7.43
C LEU A 40 -7.12 -2.60 8.28
N THR A 41 -5.88 -2.62 7.79
CA THR A 41 -4.75 -2.02 8.51
C THR A 41 -4.80 -0.49 8.45
N ARG A 42 -5.19 0.08 7.30
CA ARG A 42 -5.43 1.52 7.12
C ARG A 42 -6.52 1.76 6.06
N PRO A 43 -7.65 2.41 6.42
CA PRO A 43 -8.74 2.71 5.48
C PRO A 43 -8.28 3.49 4.23
N LEU A 44 -7.28 4.36 4.40
CA LEU A 44 -6.66 5.16 3.33
C LEU A 44 -6.09 4.32 2.16
N SER A 45 -5.91 3.02 2.35
CA SER A 45 -5.42 2.13 1.30
C SER A 45 -6.50 1.58 0.37
N GLY A 46 -7.79 1.83 0.64
CA GLY A 46 -8.88 1.47 -0.28
C GLY A 46 -8.68 2.02 -1.69
N PRO A 47 -8.45 3.33 -1.87
CA PRO A 47 -8.15 3.91 -3.17
C PRO A 47 -6.86 3.34 -3.81
N LEU A 48 -5.83 3.02 -3.01
CA LEU A 48 -4.61 2.37 -3.51
C LEU A 48 -4.87 0.97 -4.04
N PHE A 49 -5.70 0.20 -3.33
CA PHE A 49 -6.12 -1.12 -3.76
C PHE A 49 -6.91 -1.02 -5.08
N LEU A 50 -7.86 -0.09 -5.21
CA LEU A 50 -8.60 0.14 -6.45
C LEU A 50 -7.69 0.57 -7.61
N PHE A 51 -6.68 1.42 -7.36
CA PHE A 51 -5.66 1.73 -8.34
C PHE A 51 -4.87 0.47 -8.77
N GLY A 52 -4.54 -0.41 -7.83
CA GLY A 52 -3.93 -1.72 -8.10
C GLY A 52 -4.82 -2.62 -8.96
N VAL A 53 -6.11 -2.72 -8.65
CA VAL A 53 -7.11 -3.46 -9.45
C VAL A 53 -7.19 -2.91 -10.87
N TYR A 54 -7.30 -1.59 -11.01
CA TYR A 54 -7.32 -0.92 -12.31
C TYR A 54 -6.04 -1.20 -13.12
N TRP A 55 -4.89 -1.07 -12.48
CA TRP A 55 -3.60 -1.37 -13.11
C TRP A 55 -3.50 -2.82 -13.57
N PHE A 56 -3.88 -3.76 -12.69
CA PHE A 56 -3.86 -5.19 -12.98
C PHE A 56 -4.79 -5.53 -14.14
N PHE A 57 -5.99 -4.94 -14.18
CA PHE A 57 -6.93 -5.05 -15.29
C PHE A 57 -6.32 -4.57 -16.61
N MET A 58 -5.75 -3.36 -16.63
CA MET A 58 -5.15 -2.77 -17.83
C MET A 58 -3.99 -3.61 -18.38
N ARG A 59 -3.28 -4.34 -17.53
CA ARG A 59 -2.23 -5.28 -17.94
C ARG A 59 -2.78 -6.61 -18.39
N SER A 60 -3.84 -7.10 -17.74
CA SER A 60 -4.46 -8.38 -18.07
C SER A 60 -5.06 -8.40 -19.47
N ARG A 61 -5.62 -7.28 -19.94
CA ARG A 61 -6.17 -7.14 -21.30
C ARG A 61 -5.20 -7.50 -22.43
N LYS A 62 -3.88 -7.45 -22.19
CA LYS A 62 -2.87 -7.78 -23.21
C LYS A 62 -2.62 -9.28 -23.39
N TYR A 63 -3.01 -10.10 -22.40
CA TYR A 63 -2.69 -11.53 -22.37
C TYR A 63 -3.89 -12.41 -22.71
N HIS A 64 -5.11 -11.88 -22.67
CA HIS A 64 -6.29 -12.64 -23.00
C HIS A 64 -6.57 -12.63 -24.50
N ALA A 65 -6.93 -13.81 -25.00
CA ALA A 65 -7.39 -14.02 -26.37
C ALA A 65 -8.60 -13.13 -26.68
N PRO A 66 -8.85 -12.79 -27.96
CA PRO A 66 -10.07 -12.12 -28.36
C PRO A 66 -11.30 -12.90 -27.84
N PRO A 67 -12.41 -12.19 -27.54
CA PRO A 67 -13.61 -12.81 -27.00
C PRO A 67 -14.09 -13.96 -27.92
N PRO A 68 -14.59 -15.07 -27.34
CA PRO A 68 -15.04 -16.22 -28.12
C PRO A 68 -16.19 -15.82 -29.06
N LYS A 69 -16.26 -16.46 -30.25
CA LYS A 69 -17.27 -16.14 -31.27
C LYS A 69 -18.69 -16.57 -30.87
N SER A 70 -18.83 -17.45 -29.87
CA SER A 70 -20.10 -18.01 -29.41
C SER A 70 -20.24 -17.91 -27.90
N TRP A 71 -21.44 -17.58 -27.42
CA TRP A 71 -21.76 -17.50 -25.99
C TRP A 71 -21.68 -18.87 -25.27
N LYS A 72 -21.79 -19.97 -26.02
CA LYS A 72 -21.68 -21.33 -25.48
C LYS A 72 -20.24 -21.73 -25.10
N GLU A 73 -19.24 -21.02 -25.62
CA GLU A 73 -17.81 -21.22 -25.33
C GLU A 73 -17.29 -20.19 -24.31
N PHE A 74 -18.15 -19.30 -23.83
CA PHE A 74 -17.76 -18.25 -22.90
C PHE A 74 -17.63 -18.78 -21.47
N SER A 75 -16.39 -18.94 -21.00
CA SER A 75 -16.10 -19.07 -19.58
C SER A 75 -15.79 -17.71 -18.99
N ILE A 76 -16.48 -17.35 -17.91
CA ILE A 76 -16.19 -16.10 -17.17
C ILE A 76 -14.75 -16.07 -16.65
N PHE A 77 -14.16 -17.25 -16.40
CA PHE A 77 -12.79 -17.39 -15.90
C PHE A 77 -11.72 -17.10 -16.95
N ASP A 78 -12.05 -17.20 -18.23
CA ASP A 78 -11.16 -16.87 -19.35
C ASP A 78 -11.21 -15.38 -19.72
N SER A 79 -12.14 -14.65 -19.09
CA SER A 79 -12.34 -13.23 -19.33
C SER A 79 -11.23 -12.37 -18.71
N PRO A 80 -10.77 -11.28 -19.36
CA PRO A 80 -9.86 -10.31 -18.74
C PRO A 80 -10.43 -9.61 -17.51
N TYR A 81 -11.74 -9.72 -17.27
CA TYR A 81 -12.42 -9.17 -16.09
C TYR A 81 -12.39 -10.11 -14.89
N ALA A 82 -12.16 -11.42 -15.07
CA ALA A 82 -12.21 -12.38 -13.96
C ALA A 82 -11.18 -12.06 -12.86
N PRO A 83 -9.89 -11.84 -13.17
CA PRO A 83 -8.89 -11.53 -12.15
C PRO A 83 -9.20 -10.27 -11.30
N PRO A 84 -9.49 -9.08 -11.87
CA PRO A 84 -9.81 -7.91 -11.06
C PRO A 84 -11.11 -8.08 -10.25
N ILE A 85 -12.12 -8.78 -10.77
CA ILE A 85 -13.33 -9.11 -10.01
C ILE A 85 -12.97 -9.98 -8.80
N ILE A 86 -12.17 -11.04 -8.99
CA ILE A 86 -11.71 -11.89 -7.90
C ILE A 86 -10.95 -11.09 -6.84
N MET A 87 -10.06 -10.17 -7.25
CA MET A 87 -9.37 -9.30 -6.30
C MET A 87 -10.37 -8.53 -5.43
N VAL A 88 -11.37 -7.89 -6.05
CA VAL A 88 -12.40 -7.09 -5.35
C VAL A 88 -13.25 -7.97 -4.44
N VAL A 89 -13.69 -9.14 -4.92
CA VAL A 89 -14.52 -10.08 -4.14
C VAL A 89 -13.79 -10.54 -2.89
N TYR A 90 -12.54 -11.01 -3.00
CA TYR A 90 -11.79 -11.48 -1.83
C TYR A 90 -11.45 -10.36 -0.86
N SER A 91 -11.12 -9.16 -1.37
CA SER A 91 -10.91 -7.98 -0.53
C SER A 91 -12.18 -7.61 0.23
N ALA A 92 -13.33 -7.60 -0.47
CA ALA A 92 -14.64 -7.32 0.11
C ALA A 92 -15.00 -8.37 1.17
N VAL A 93 -14.79 -9.66 0.95
CA VAL A 93 -15.04 -10.71 1.96
C VAL A 93 -14.26 -10.43 3.24
N ILE A 94 -12.95 -10.13 3.15
CA ILE A 94 -12.11 -9.82 4.31
C ILE A 94 -12.64 -8.58 5.06
N VAL A 95 -12.95 -7.50 4.34
CA VAL A 95 -13.48 -6.26 4.93
C VAL A 95 -14.87 -6.47 5.53
N MET A 96 -15.74 -7.23 4.87
CA MET A 96 -17.09 -7.54 5.32
C MET A 96 -17.09 -8.37 6.61
N CYS A 97 -16.16 -9.31 6.78
CA CYS A 97 -16.02 -10.05 8.05
C CYS A 97 -15.80 -9.10 9.24
N TRP A 98 -14.97 -8.06 9.05
CA TRP A 98 -14.74 -7.04 10.07
C TRP A 98 -15.96 -6.12 10.24
N GLY A 99 -16.61 -5.72 9.15
CA GLY A 99 -17.83 -4.90 9.17
C GLY A 99 -18.99 -5.59 9.88
N ILE A 100 -19.18 -6.90 9.68
CA ILE A 100 -20.19 -7.71 10.39
C ILE A 100 -19.89 -7.73 11.89
N ARG A 101 -18.61 -7.92 12.27
CA ARG A 101 -18.18 -7.82 13.67
C ARG A 101 -18.51 -6.43 14.24
N ASN A 102 -18.24 -5.36 13.49
CA ASN A 102 -18.52 -4.01 13.95
C ASN A 102 -20.02 -3.75 14.09
N GLN A 103 -20.86 -4.24 13.18
CA GLN A 103 -22.32 -4.18 13.33
C GLN A 103 -22.80 -4.88 14.61
N ALA A 104 -22.22 -6.04 14.94
CA ALA A 104 -22.60 -6.79 16.15
C ALA A 104 -22.15 -6.10 17.45
N VAL A 105 -21.03 -5.37 17.43
CA VAL A 105 -20.44 -4.73 18.62
C VAL A 105 -20.89 -3.28 18.80
N LEU A 106 -20.95 -2.51 17.71
CA LEU A 106 -21.24 -1.08 17.69
C LEU A 106 -22.70 -0.77 17.38
N GLY A 107 -23.50 -1.77 16.97
CA GLY A 107 -24.88 -1.55 16.52
C GLY A 107 -25.01 -0.92 15.13
N GLU A 108 -23.88 -0.60 14.47
CA GLU A 108 -23.85 -0.03 13.11
C GLU A 108 -22.78 -0.67 12.23
N PHE A 109 -23.06 -0.76 10.92
CA PHE A 109 -22.18 -1.37 9.96
C PHE A 109 -21.05 -0.40 9.59
N VAL A 110 -19.91 -0.56 10.26
CA VAL A 110 -18.69 0.19 10.01
C VAL A 110 -17.68 -0.73 9.30
N PRO A 111 -17.41 -0.56 8.00
CA PRO A 111 -16.60 -1.52 7.24
C PRO A 111 -15.16 -1.68 7.75
N VAL A 112 -14.56 -0.60 8.26
CA VAL A 112 -13.15 -0.59 8.68
C VAL A 112 -12.98 0.00 10.07
N SER A 113 -13.28 1.29 10.25
CA SER A 113 -13.05 1.99 11.52
C SER A 113 -13.88 3.27 11.65
N THR A 114 -14.20 3.64 12.88
CA THR A 114 -14.84 4.90 13.31
C THR A 114 -13.87 6.08 13.38
N ASN A 115 -12.57 5.87 13.18
CA ASN A 115 -11.57 6.94 13.18
C ASN A 115 -11.62 7.86 11.94
N GLY A 116 -12.41 7.50 10.93
CA GLY A 116 -12.50 8.24 9.66
C GLY A 116 -12.95 9.69 9.87
N GLY A 117 -14.00 9.90 10.67
CA GLY A 117 -14.55 11.24 10.91
C GLY A 117 -13.58 12.16 11.63
N VAL A 118 -12.95 11.69 12.71
CA VAL A 118 -11.95 12.48 13.43
C VAL A 118 -10.77 12.87 12.52
N ASN A 119 -10.25 11.93 11.73
CA ASN A 119 -9.14 12.24 10.81
C ASN A 119 -9.56 13.18 9.68
N PHE A 120 -10.83 13.13 9.25
CA PHE A 120 -11.39 14.07 8.29
C PHE A 120 -11.47 15.47 8.89
N TYR A 121 -12.12 15.63 10.05
CA TYR A 121 -12.18 16.92 10.76
C TYR A 121 -10.80 17.53 11.02
N LEU A 122 -9.83 16.74 11.51
CA LEU A 122 -8.47 17.22 11.74
C LEU A 122 -7.79 17.73 10.46
N GLY A 123 -8.22 17.27 9.28
CA GLY A 123 -7.79 17.81 8.00
C GLY A 123 -8.54 19.07 7.56
N HIS A 124 -9.69 19.37 8.17
CA HIS A 124 -10.71 20.31 7.70
C HIS A 124 -11.36 21.03 8.89
N HIS A 125 -10.67 21.99 9.49
CA HIS A 125 -11.19 22.75 10.64
C HIS A 125 -10.56 24.13 10.77
N GLU A 126 -11.17 24.98 11.60
CA GLU A 126 -10.65 26.31 11.94
C GLU A 126 -9.31 26.22 12.68
N GLY A 127 -8.32 26.99 12.25
CA GLY A 127 -6.99 26.94 12.85
C GLY A 127 -6.21 25.68 12.48
N PHE A 128 -6.46 25.10 11.30
CA PHE A 128 -5.64 24.04 10.71
C PHE A 128 -4.14 24.36 10.82
N GLY A 129 -3.37 23.38 11.30
CA GLY A 129 -1.92 23.49 11.48
C GLY A 129 -1.29 22.16 11.87
N TYR A 130 0.03 22.06 11.75
CA TYR A 130 0.77 20.80 11.91
C TYR A 130 0.57 20.10 13.27
N HIS A 131 0.44 20.89 14.34
CA HIS A 131 0.17 20.44 15.71
C HIS A 131 -1.23 20.84 16.21
N SER A 132 -2.10 21.30 15.31
CA SER A 132 -3.43 21.74 15.67
C SER A 132 -4.39 20.55 15.70
N PHE A 133 -5.22 20.50 16.74
CA PHE A 133 -6.34 19.56 16.84
C PHE A 133 -7.70 20.24 16.71
N GLY A 134 -7.70 21.55 16.40
CA GLY A 134 -8.92 22.35 16.37
C GLY A 134 -9.70 22.26 17.68
N ARG A 135 -11.02 22.17 17.57
CA ARG A 135 -11.94 22.02 18.70
C ARG A 135 -12.26 20.57 19.03
N LYS A 136 -11.40 19.63 18.63
CA LYS A 136 -11.65 18.19 18.82
C LYS A 136 -11.98 17.83 20.27
N GLU A 137 -11.22 18.33 21.23
CA GLU A 137 -11.47 18.03 22.65
C GLU A 137 -12.67 18.79 23.21
N ASP A 138 -13.03 19.95 22.64
CA ASP A 138 -14.26 20.67 23.01
C ASP A 138 -15.51 19.92 22.55
N ILE A 139 -15.50 19.44 21.31
CA ILE A 139 -16.58 18.61 20.74
C ILE A 139 -16.74 17.34 21.59
N ARG A 140 -15.65 16.63 21.91
CA ARG A 140 -15.68 15.45 22.78
C ARG A 140 -16.24 15.73 24.17
N ARG A 141 -15.81 16.84 24.79
CA ARG A 141 -16.33 17.25 26.10
C ARG A 141 -17.83 17.56 26.03
N ALA A 142 -18.29 18.23 24.97
CA ALA A 142 -19.70 18.52 24.77
C ALA A 142 -20.54 17.24 24.57
N LEU A 143 -20.05 16.28 23.78
CA LEU A 143 -20.73 14.98 23.59
C LEU A 143 -20.84 14.19 24.89
N ARG A 144 -19.75 14.09 25.65
CA ARG A 144 -19.76 13.43 26.96
C ARG A 144 -20.68 14.12 27.96
N ALA A 145 -20.75 15.46 27.96
CA ALA A 145 -21.68 16.21 28.80
C ALA A 145 -23.15 15.94 28.46
N GLN A 146 -23.44 15.52 27.22
CA GLN A 146 -24.76 15.07 26.77
C GLN A 146 -25.01 13.57 27.00
N GLY A 147 -24.04 12.86 27.59
CA GLY A 147 -24.10 11.41 27.78
C GLY A 147 -23.88 10.59 26.51
N ILE A 148 -23.35 11.21 25.44
CA ILE A 148 -23.02 10.53 24.19
C ILE A 148 -21.58 10.03 24.28
N ASP A 149 -21.40 8.70 24.41
CA ASP A 149 -20.10 8.02 24.43
C ASP A 149 -19.97 6.97 23.31
N ASP A 150 -20.76 7.13 22.24
CA ASP A 150 -20.74 6.25 21.07
C ASP A 150 -19.74 6.74 20.01
N GLU A 151 -18.77 5.89 19.67
CA GLU A 151 -17.72 6.18 18.68
C GLU A 151 -18.27 6.37 17.26
N VAL A 152 -19.42 5.76 16.93
CA VAL A 152 -20.03 5.90 15.60
C VAL A 152 -20.65 7.28 15.44
N THR A 153 -21.41 7.71 16.45
CA THR A 153 -21.97 9.06 16.53
C THR A 153 -20.86 10.12 16.56
N GLU A 154 -19.81 9.91 17.35
CA GLU A 154 -18.63 10.78 17.37
C GLU A 154 -18.04 10.94 15.96
N SER A 155 -17.82 9.84 15.24
CA SER A 155 -17.30 9.88 13.86
C SER A 155 -18.21 10.69 12.93
N LYS A 156 -19.53 10.51 12.99
CA LYS A 156 -20.48 11.23 12.12
C LYS A 156 -20.42 12.74 12.38
N ILE A 157 -20.39 13.14 13.65
CA ILE A 157 -20.33 14.55 14.05
C ILE A 157 -19.03 15.20 13.57
N PHE A 158 -17.89 14.52 13.70
CA PHE A 158 -16.64 15.05 13.16
C PHE A 158 -16.62 15.12 11.64
N THR A 159 -17.16 14.12 10.94
CA THR A 159 -17.31 14.20 9.48
C THR A 159 -18.16 15.41 9.08
N GLN A 160 -19.28 15.61 9.75
CA GLN A 160 -20.16 16.75 9.49
C GLN A 160 -19.46 18.09 9.75
N ALA A 161 -18.78 18.25 10.89
CA ALA A 161 -18.05 19.47 11.21
C ALA A 161 -16.96 19.79 10.16
N GLY A 162 -16.27 18.76 9.65
CA GLY A 162 -15.30 18.95 8.56
C GLY A 162 -15.95 19.36 7.24
N LEU A 163 -17.12 18.81 6.92
CA LEU A 163 -17.88 19.17 5.71
C LEU A 163 -18.42 20.60 5.79
N GLU A 164 -18.93 21.00 6.96
CA GLU A 164 -19.37 22.37 7.25
C GLU A 164 -18.21 23.36 7.05
N PHE A 165 -17.01 23.04 7.56
CA PHE A 165 -15.83 23.87 7.33
C PHE A 165 -15.47 24.02 5.83
N ILE A 166 -15.49 22.91 5.07
CA ILE A 166 -15.20 22.97 3.62
C ILE A 166 -16.25 23.82 2.89
N HIS A 167 -17.53 23.67 3.26
CA HIS A 167 -18.63 24.43 2.67
C HIS A 167 -18.49 25.93 2.94
N ASP A 168 -18.19 26.31 4.18
CA ASP A 168 -18.13 27.71 4.62
C ASP A 168 -16.81 28.39 4.24
N HIS A 169 -15.73 27.62 4.07
CA HIS A 169 -14.37 28.13 3.83
C HIS A 169 -13.62 27.42 2.67
N PRO A 170 -14.20 27.27 1.47
CA PRO A 170 -13.61 26.43 0.40
C PRO A 170 -12.23 26.93 -0.07
N GLY A 171 -12.02 28.25 -0.10
CA GLY A 171 -10.72 28.84 -0.47
C GLY A 171 -9.64 28.62 0.59
N GLU A 172 -10.01 28.65 1.88
CA GLU A 172 -9.08 28.36 2.97
C GLU A 172 -8.72 26.88 2.98
N ASP A 173 -9.71 26.00 2.82
CA ASP A 173 -9.47 24.55 2.75
C ASP A 173 -8.56 24.16 1.59
N PHE A 174 -8.77 24.75 0.41
CA PHE A 174 -7.90 24.56 -0.74
C PHE A 174 -6.46 24.98 -0.44
N ARG A 175 -6.25 26.12 0.22
CA ARG A 175 -4.91 26.55 0.66
C ARG A 175 -4.33 25.59 1.70
N ASN A 176 -5.15 25.08 2.62
CA ASN A 176 -4.73 24.11 3.62
C ASN A 176 -4.31 22.79 2.98
N ALA A 177 -4.94 22.36 1.87
CA ALA A 177 -4.48 21.20 1.10
C ALA A 177 -3.04 21.36 0.59
N PHE A 178 -2.63 22.55 0.13
CA PHE A 178 -1.22 22.80 -0.22
C PHE A 178 -0.29 22.80 1.00
N LYS A 179 -0.73 23.35 2.14
CA LYS A 179 0.04 23.24 3.39
C LYS A 179 0.20 21.78 3.84
N LYS A 180 -0.78 20.90 3.58
CA LYS A 180 -0.65 19.46 3.84
C LYS A 180 0.48 18.83 3.02
N LEU A 181 0.73 19.28 1.78
CA LEU A 181 1.89 18.83 1.00
C LEU A 181 3.22 19.24 1.64
N ASP A 182 3.30 20.48 2.12
CA ASP A 182 4.44 20.99 2.87
C ASP A 182 4.68 20.16 4.15
N TYR A 183 3.64 19.95 4.95
CA TYR A 183 3.68 19.10 6.15
C TYR A 183 4.05 17.65 5.85
N LEU A 184 3.60 17.12 4.71
CA LEU A 184 3.89 15.76 4.31
C LEU A 184 5.34 15.61 3.87
N TYR A 185 5.87 16.51 3.04
CA TYR A 185 7.16 16.29 2.37
C TYR A 185 8.30 17.11 2.93
N LEU A 186 8.05 18.34 3.35
CA LEU A 186 9.09 19.31 3.71
C LEU A 186 9.28 19.43 5.22
N GLU A 187 8.20 19.31 5.99
CA GLU A 187 8.29 19.41 7.44
C GLU A 187 9.17 18.26 8.00
N PRO A 188 10.17 18.58 8.84
CA PRO A 188 10.94 17.55 9.50
C PRO A 188 9.99 16.69 10.31
N ALA A 189 10.08 15.37 10.10
CA ALA A 189 9.46 14.43 11.00
C ALA A 189 10.12 14.69 12.34
N ASP A 190 9.38 15.25 13.30
CA ASP A 190 9.90 15.50 14.63
C ASP A 190 10.45 14.16 15.15
N VAL A 191 11.79 14.08 15.17
CA VAL A 191 12.55 12.81 15.13
C VAL A 191 12.28 11.99 16.40
N SER A 192 11.74 12.64 17.42
CA SER A 192 11.20 12.07 18.66
C SER A 192 10.09 11.04 18.44
N SER A 193 9.28 11.15 17.38
CA SER A 193 8.03 10.38 17.21
C SER A 193 8.10 9.19 16.25
N LEU A 194 9.00 9.21 15.26
CA LEU A 194 8.95 8.29 14.10
C LEU A 194 10.04 7.21 14.07
N PHE A 195 11.16 7.41 14.75
CA PHE A 195 12.26 6.44 14.77
C PHE A 195 12.92 6.44 16.15
N GLN A 196 12.26 5.76 17.10
CA GLN A 196 12.95 5.14 18.22
C GLN A 196 13.13 3.66 17.91
N PRO A 197 14.10 3.24 17.06
CA PRO A 197 14.40 1.82 16.89
C PRO A 197 14.72 1.13 18.23
N TRP A 198 15.14 1.90 19.24
CA TRP A 198 15.40 1.47 20.61
C TRP A 198 14.15 1.30 21.48
N LYS A 199 12.96 1.83 21.10
CA LYS A 199 11.74 1.61 21.89
C LYS A 199 11.42 0.12 21.97
N TRP A 200 11.64 -0.61 20.86
CA TRP A 200 11.53 -2.07 20.81
C TRP A 200 12.53 -2.78 21.73
N TRP A 201 13.77 -2.30 21.82
CA TRP A 201 14.77 -2.86 22.74
C TRP A 201 14.47 -2.53 24.21
N SER A 202 13.94 -1.34 24.51
CA SER A 202 13.49 -0.99 25.87
C SER A 202 12.26 -1.76 26.34
N TYR A 203 11.49 -2.37 25.42
CA TYR A 203 10.41 -3.30 25.76
C TYR A 203 10.92 -4.71 26.07
N LEU A 204 12.06 -5.13 25.52
CA LEU A 204 12.64 -6.46 25.76
C LEU A 204 13.26 -6.59 27.15
N ASP A 205 13.72 -5.48 27.74
CA ASP A 205 14.26 -5.44 29.13
C ASP A 205 13.21 -5.07 30.19
N SER A 206 11.95 -4.86 29.81
CA SER A 206 10.89 -4.56 30.77
C SER A 206 10.06 -5.82 31.05
N PRO A 207 10.15 -6.44 32.23
CA PRO A 207 9.26 -7.55 32.58
C PRO A 207 7.83 -6.97 32.64
N TYR A 208 7.02 -7.32 31.63
CA TYR A 208 5.57 -7.12 31.52
C TYR A 208 4.98 -6.01 32.41
N ARG A 209 4.77 -4.81 31.84
CA ARG A 209 3.79 -3.86 32.39
C ARG A 209 2.52 -3.85 31.52
N PRO A 210 1.32 -3.96 32.11
CA PRO A 210 0.06 -3.91 31.38
C PRO A 210 -0.19 -2.54 30.72
N TRP A 211 -1.08 -2.54 29.73
CA TRP A 211 -1.40 -1.41 28.84
C TRP A 211 -1.94 -0.14 29.57
N PRO A 212 -1.88 1.06 28.95
CA PRO A 212 -1.70 2.35 29.63
C PRO A 212 -2.90 3.04 30.29
N TRP A 213 -4.10 2.46 30.36
CA TRP A 213 -5.26 3.18 30.92
C TRP A 213 -5.38 3.14 32.46
N GLU A 214 -4.48 2.43 33.17
CA GLU A 214 -4.58 2.22 34.62
C GLU A 214 -3.70 3.12 35.50
N THR A 215 -2.89 4.04 34.94
CA THR A 215 -2.11 4.95 35.79
C THR A 215 -2.30 6.40 35.38
N ASN A 216 -3.12 7.12 36.15
CA ASN A 216 -3.33 8.57 36.07
C ASN A 216 -2.06 9.41 36.31
N ASP A 217 -0.95 8.78 36.70
CA ASP A 217 0.34 9.44 36.85
C ASP A 217 1.38 8.75 35.97
N ARG A 218 1.66 9.27 34.77
CA ARG A 218 2.91 8.98 34.04
C ARG A 218 3.13 9.91 32.85
N GLU A 219 3.83 11.00 33.13
CA GLU A 219 4.78 11.57 32.18
C GLU A 219 5.73 10.46 31.72
N LEU A 220 5.79 10.21 30.41
CA LEU A 220 6.82 9.41 29.79
C LEU A 220 8.17 10.11 30.01
N ARG A 221 8.84 9.80 31.13
CA ARG A 221 10.22 10.21 31.38
C ARG A 221 11.12 9.56 30.34
N PHE A 222 11.28 10.20 29.19
CA PHE A 222 12.53 10.10 28.46
C PHE A 222 13.61 10.52 29.47
N TRP A 223 14.52 9.62 29.80
CA TRP A 223 15.57 9.90 30.78
C TRP A 223 16.29 11.17 30.35
N PRO A 224 16.16 12.31 31.05
CA PRO A 224 16.96 13.45 30.72
C PRO A 224 18.41 13.04 30.97
N VAL A 225 19.23 13.03 29.94
CA VAL A 225 20.68 12.97 30.14
C VAL A 225 20.99 14.26 30.87
N LYS A 226 21.26 14.17 32.18
CA LYS A 226 21.61 15.34 32.94
C LYS A 226 23.01 15.78 32.52
N ASP A 227 23.22 17.09 32.36
CA ASP A 227 24.59 17.61 32.27
C ASP A 227 25.32 17.36 33.60
N GLU A 228 26.62 17.68 33.63
CA GLU A 228 27.43 17.58 34.84
C GLU A 228 26.87 18.43 36.01
N GLN A 229 26.02 19.41 35.71
CA GLN A 229 25.33 20.27 36.69
C GLN A 229 23.94 19.74 37.09
N GLY A 230 23.51 18.58 36.58
CA GLY A 230 22.23 17.97 36.93
C GLY A 230 21.02 18.51 36.14
N ASN A 231 21.22 19.43 35.18
CA ASN A 231 20.15 19.98 34.36
C ASN A 231 19.76 18.97 33.26
N PRO A 232 18.47 18.81 32.98
CA PRO A 232 18.01 17.93 31.92
C PRO A 232 18.48 18.44 30.55
N ILE A 233 19.46 17.77 29.95
CA ILE A 233 19.76 17.94 28.53
C ILE A 233 18.79 17.03 27.79
N LEU A 234 17.97 17.62 26.92
CA LEU A 234 17.38 16.87 25.81
C LEU A 234 18.48 16.81 24.75
N PRO A 235 19.23 15.71 24.60
CA PRO A 235 20.17 15.60 23.50
C PRO A 235 19.37 15.80 22.21
N THR A 236 19.67 16.87 21.48
CA THR A 236 19.14 17.03 20.13
C THR A 236 19.59 15.80 19.36
N TYR A 237 18.63 15.00 18.90
CA TYR A 237 18.83 13.69 18.26
C TYR A 237 19.93 13.73 17.17
N GLN A 238 20.05 14.90 16.52
CA GLN A 238 21.08 15.23 15.55
C GLN A 238 22.52 15.08 16.10
N ARG A 239 22.83 15.58 17.31
CA ARG A 239 24.17 15.45 17.91
C ARG A 239 24.54 14.01 18.24
N TRP A 240 23.57 13.19 18.66
CA TRP A 240 23.83 11.80 19.06
C TRP A 240 24.23 10.93 17.85
N PHE A 241 23.54 11.07 16.72
CA PHE A 241 23.86 10.35 15.48
C PHE A 241 25.28 10.67 14.97
N TRP A 242 25.66 11.94 14.96
CA TRP A 242 27.00 12.37 14.51
C TRP A 242 28.11 11.91 15.46
N ARG A 243 27.85 11.87 16.78
CA ARG A 243 28.83 11.46 17.78
C ARG A 243 29.12 9.96 17.74
N GLU A 244 28.14 9.12 17.44
CA GLU A 244 28.31 7.66 17.42
C GLU A 244 28.72 7.09 16.05
N GLY A 245 28.99 7.92 15.05
CA GLY A 245 29.38 7.46 13.70
C GLY A 245 28.31 6.61 13.01
N ARG A 246 27.06 6.65 13.48
CA ARG A 246 25.96 5.89 12.91
C ARG A 246 25.43 6.67 11.71
N VAL A 247 25.67 6.16 10.51
CA VAL A 247 25.10 6.71 9.28
C VAL A 247 23.58 6.63 9.40
N PRO A 248 22.86 7.75 9.42
CA PRO A 248 21.39 7.73 9.46
C PRO A 248 20.90 7.17 8.12
N LEU A 249 20.64 5.87 8.08
CA LEU A 249 20.23 5.10 6.91
C LEU A 249 18.91 5.59 6.27
N VAL A 250 18.23 6.56 6.88
CA VAL A 250 16.95 7.12 6.41
C VAL A 250 16.97 8.64 6.59
N PHE A 251 17.85 9.36 5.88
CA PHE A 251 17.78 10.82 5.84
C PHE A 251 16.62 11.25 4.92
N TRP A 252 15.43 11.42 5.49
CA TRP A 252 14.39 12.19 4.83
C TRP A 252 14.72 13.67 4.98
N GLY A 253 15.08 14.35 3.88
CA GLY A 253 15.47 15.76 3.87
C GLY A 253 15.68 16.28 2.45
N TRP A 254 16.08 17.54 2.32
CA TRP A 254 16.23 18.23 1.03
C TRP A 254 17.02 17.44 -0.03
N PRO A 255 18.18 16.82 0.27
CA PRO A 255 18.90 16.04 -0.74
C PRO A 255 18.06 14.89 -1.32
N MET A 256 17.34 14.17 -0.47
CA MET A 256 16.49 13.05 -0.90
C MET A 256 15.29 13.55 -1.73
N ILE A 257 14.68 14.66 -1.34
CA ILE A 257 13.58 15.27 -2.09
C ILE A 257 14.06 15.73 -3.46
N ILE A 258 15.19 16.44 -3.52
CA ILE A 258 15.81 16.90 -4.77
C ILE A 258 16.12 15.70 -5.68
N LEU A 259 16.74 14.65 -5.15
CA LEU A 259 17.04 13.44 -5.92
C LEU A 259 15.78 12.71 -6.40
N THR A 260 14.73 12.67 -5.58
CA THR A 260 13.44 12.08 -5.95
C THR A 260 12.79 12.85 -7.08
N VAL A 261 12.75 14.18 -6.99
CA VAL A 261 12.17 15.06 -8.00
C VAL A 261 13.00 14.98 -9.29
N PHE A 262 14.33 15.04 -9.19
CA PHE A 262 15.21 14.88 -10.35
C PHE A 262 15.03 13.50 -11.01
N GLY A 263 15.06 12.43 -10.23
CA GLY A 263 14.84 11.08 -10.73
C GLY A 263 13.43 10.84 -11.28
N PHE A 264 12.43 11.56 -10.76
CA PHE A 264 11.09 11.61 -11.33
C PHE A 264 11.13 12.21 -12.74
N PHE A 265 11.72 13.40 -12.92
CA PHE A 265 11.83 14.05 -14.23
C PHE A 265 12.64 13.22 -15.24
N VAL A 266 13.78 12.65 -14.82
CA VAL A 266 14.57 11.71 -15.65
C VAL A 266 13.76 10.46 -16.00
N GLY A 267 12.97 9.96 -15.05
CA GLY A 267 12.09 8.80 -15.21
C GLY A 267 10.89 9.04 -16.11
N MET A 268 10.52 10.29 -16.43
CA MET A 268 9.36 10.59 -17.27
C MET A 268 9.49 10.03 -18.70
N GLY A 269 10.71 9.96 -19.24
CA GLY A 269 10.93 9.25 -20.53
C GLY A 269 10.61 7.75 -20.45
N ARG A 270 10.52 7.19 -19.24
CA ARG A 270 10.28 5.77 -18.94
C ARG A 270 8.95 5.55 -18.23
N LEU A 271 7.97 6.46 -18.40
CA LEU A 271 6.65 6.40 -17.75
C LEU A 271 5.97 5.03 -17.88
N ARG A 272 6.15 4.28 -18.97
CA ARG A 272 5.56 2.93 -19.08
C ARG A 272 6.05 1.93 -18.03
N LYS A 273 7.31 2.03 -17.59
CA LYS A 273 7.93 1.15 -16.58
C LYS A 273 7.71 1.70 -15.15
N LEU A 274 7.70 3.02 -14.99
CA LEU A 274 7.58 3.70 -13.69
C LEU A 274 6.17 4.22 -13.35
N SER A 275 5.19 4.07 -14.24
CA SER A 275 3.83 4.61 -14.02
C SER A 275 3.10 4.00 -12.84
N PHE A 276 3.35 2.73 -12.51
CA PHE A 276 2.72 2.12 -11.34
C PHE A 276 3.24 2.72 -10.02
N PRO A 277 4.56 2.71 -9.71
CA PRO A 277 5.04 3.33 -8.48
C PRO A 277 4.73 4.84 -8.44
N PHE A 278 4.71 5.52 -9.61
CA PHE A 278 4.29 6.92 -9.67
C PHE A 278 2.82 7.09 -9.30
N GLY A 279 1.93 6.33 -9.91
CA GLY A 279 0.51 6.37 -9.62
C GLY A 279 0.21 5.98 -8.17
N LEU A 280 0.97 5.04 -7.59
CA LEU A 280 0.83 4.66 -6.18
C LEU A 280 1.18 5.83 -5.26
N VAL A 281 2.32 6.49 -5.47
CA VAL A 281 2.71 7.69 -4.71
C VAL A 281 1.64 8.77 -4.89
N PHE A 282 1.24 9.06 -6.13
CA PHE A 282 0.26 10.09 -6.45
C PHE A 282 -1.09 9.85 -5.79
N VAL A 283 -1.67 8.65 -5.93
CA VAL A 283 -2.96 8.29 -5.32
C VAL A 283 -2.85 8.36 -3.78
N TYR A 284 -1.76 7.89 -3.20
CA TYR A 284 -1.56 7.96 -1.75
C TYR A 284 -1.50 9.42 -1.26
N THR A 285 -0.76 10.27 -1.97
CA THR A 285 -0.68 11.70 -1.67
C THR A 285 -2.04 12.35 -1.75
N LEU A 286 -2.79 12.11 -2.83
CA LEU A 286 -4.15 12.63 -2.97
C LEU A 286 -5.05 12.20 -1.82
N CYS A 287 -5.00 10.92 -1.42
CA CYS A 287 -5.77 10.44 -0.27
C CYS A 287 -5.41 11.21 1.01
N LEU A 288 -4.13 11.49 1.25
CA LEU A 288 -3.70 12.28 2.40
C LEU A 288 -4.18 13.73 2.36
N LEU A 289 -4.35 14.34 1.17
CA LEU A 289 -4.88 15.71 1.06
C LEU A 289 -6.33 15.83 1.57
N PHE A 290 -7.13 14.78 1.42
CA PHE A 290 -8.51 14.71 1.92
C PHE A 290 -8.61 14.41 3.42
N PHE A 291 -7.51 14.15 4.12
CA PHE A 291 -7.51 13.80 5.54
C PHE A 291 -6.44 14.61 6.29
N PHE A 292 -6.36 14.40 7.60
CA PHE A 292 -5.25 14.92 8.40
C PHE A 292 -3.91 14.34 7.94
N THR A 293 -2.93 15.23 7.79
CA THR A 293 -1.59 14.87 7.33
C THR A 293 -0.52 15.50 8.20
N ASN A 294 0.55 14.75 8.41
CA ASN A 294 1.77 15.15 9.07
C ASN A 294 2.93 14.35 8.44
N ALA A 295 4.17 14.67 8.83
CA ALA A 295 5.37 14.05 8.29
C ALA A 295 5.38 12.51 8.44
N ARG A 296 4.70 11.98 9.46
CA ARG A 296 4.63 10.53 9.76
C ARG A 296 3.93 9.75 8.66
N PHE A 297 2.99 10.38 7.97
CA PHE A 297 2.21 9.72 6.94
C PHE A 297 2.99 9.49 5.64
N ARG A 298 4.19 10.05 5.46
CA ARG A 298 5.04 9.71 4.30
C ARG A 298 5.76 8.37 4.44
N ALA A 299 5.92 7.83 5.66
CA ALA A 299 6.69 6.62 5.88
C ALA A 299 6.33 5.45 4.93
N PRO A 300 5.04 5.19 4.61
CA PRO A 300 4.68 4.11 3.69
C PRO A 300 5.05 4.35 2.23
N ILE A 301 5.22 5.60 1.81
CA ILE A 301 5.63 5.93 0.44
C ILE A 301 7.15 6.09 0.27
N ILE A 302 7.91 6.21 1.36
CA ILE A 302 9.37 6.35 1.32
C ILE A 302 10.06 5.27 0.43
N PRO A 303 9.72 3.96 0.52
CA PRO A 303 10.36 2.95 -0.32
C PRO A 303 10.20 3.23 -1.83
N PHE A 304 9.06 3.78 -2.23
CA PHE A 304 8.79 4.13 -3.63
C PHE A 304 9.50 5.41 -4.04
N LEU A 305 9.62 6.38 -3.13
CA LEU A 305 10.39 7.61 -3.36
C LEU A 305 11.89 7.29 -3.54
N TYR A 306 12.42 6.32 -2.78
CA TYR A 306 13.80 5.85 -2.96
C TYR A 306 14.06 5.23 -4.33
N ILE A 307 13.07 4.59 -4.97
CA ILE A 307 13.23 4.11 -6.35
C ILE A 307 13.50 5.29 -7.29
N PHE A 308 12.76 6.39 -7.14
CA PHE A 308 12.98 7.58 -7.98
C PHE A 308 14.32 8.25 -7.66
N ALA A 309 14.67 8.41 -6.38
CA ALA A 309 15.99 8.95 -6.03
C ALA A 309 17.13 8.10 -6.58
N ALA A 310 17.02 6.78 -6.54
CA ALA A 310 18.00 5.86 -7.13
C ALA A 310 18.13 6.05 -8.65
N VAL A 311 17.03 6.30 -9.37
CA VAL A 311 17.06 6.65 -10.81
C VAL A 311 17.80 7.98 -11.02
N GLY A 312 17.55 8.98 -10.17
CA GLY A 312 18.22 10.29 -10.23
C GLY A 312 19.73 10.18 -10.01
N VAL A 313 20.14 9.51 -8.92
CA VAL A 313 21.55 9.19 -8.63
C VAL A 313 22.18 8.39 -9.78
N GLY A 314 21.44 7.40 -10.28
CA GLY A 314 21.80 6.59 -11.44
C GLY A 314 22.22 7.43 -12.63
N LYS A 315 21.39 8.43 -12.98
CA LYS A 315 21.64 9.34 -14.10
C LYS A 315 22.83 10.27 -13.85
N LEU A 316 22.99 10.77 -12.63
CA LEU A 316 24.09 11.68 -12.28
C LEU A 316 25.45 10.97 -12.31
N ILE A 317 25.55 9.76 -11.77
CA ILE A 317 26.83 9.05 -11.61
C ILE A 317 27.24 8.35 -12.91
N TRP A 318 26.33 7.59 -13.51
CA TRP A 318 26.68 6.71 -14.64
C TRP A 318 26.27 7.28 -16.00
N GLY A 319 25.73 8.51 -16.04
CA GLY A 319 25.20 9.09 -17.27
C GLY A 319 24.06 8.31 -17.90
N LEU A 320 23.48 7.32 -17.20
CA LEU A 320 22.61 6.22 -17.69
C LEU A 320 22.49 6.19 -19.23
N PRO A 321 23.29 5.35 -19.93
CA PRO A 321 23.27 5.27 -21.38
C PRO A 321 21.85 4.98 -21.87
N GLU A 322 21.53 5.51 -23.05
CA GLU A 322 20.23 5.33 -23.68
C GLU A 322 19.89 3.83 -23.86
N GLU A 323 20.86 2.92 -23.98
CA GLU A 323 20.69 1.49 -24.31
C GLU A 323 19.71 0.64 -23.47
N ILE A 324 19.16 1.13 -22.35
CA ILE A 324 18.01 0.49 -21.66
C ILE A 324 16.64 0.93 -22.27
N SER A 325 16.66 1.81 -23.29
CA SER A 325 15.52 2.41 -23.97
C SER A 325 14.99 1.60 -25.14
N GLU A 326 15.81 0.75 -25.77
CA GLU A 326 15.26 -0.19 -26.73
C GLU A 326 14.55 -1.29 -25.92
N PRO A 327 13.24 -1.54 -26.12
CA PRO A 327 12.71 -2.85 -25.76
C PRO A 327 13.64 -3.87 -26.43
N PRO A 328 13.94 -5.03 -25.81
CA PRO A 328 14.67 -6.08 -26.53
C PRO A 328 13.98 -6.15 -27.89
N LYS A 329 14.72 -5.80 -28.96
CA LYS A 329 14.22 -6.02 -30.32
C LYS A 329 13.65 -7.41 -30.22
N LYS A 330 12.35 -7.56 -30.49
CA LYS A 330 11.76 -8.90 -30.63
C LYS A 330 12.82 -9.62 -31.44
N GLU A 331 13.51 -10.58 -30.83
CA GLU A 331 14.40 -11.44 -31.58
C GLU A 331 13.50 -11.85 -32.70
N GLU A 332 13.78 -11.33 -33.91
CA GLU A 332 13.04 -11.68 -35.09
C GLU A 332 13.07 -13.19 -35.02
N GLU A 333 11.89 -13.79 -34.78
CA GLU A 333 11.73 -15.22 -34.70
C GLU A 333 12.50 -15.73 -35.90
N SER A 334 13.67 -16.30 -35.63
CA SER A 334 14.60 -16.65 -36.66
C SER A 334 13.79 -17.47 -37.65
N PRO A 335 13.71 -17.10 -38.94
CA PRO A 335 12.92 -17.83 -39.94
C PRO A 335 13.39 -19.30 -40.13
N ALA A 336 14.29 -19.80 -39.29
CA ALA A 336 14.97 -21.07 -39.38
C ALA A 336 14.11 -22.31 -39.09
N GLU A 337 12.83 -22.19 -38.71
CA GLU A 337 11.95 -23.37 -38.55
C GLU A 337 10.81 -23.49 -39.58
N GLU A 338 10.62 -22.53 -40.50
CA GLU A 338 9.65 -22.68 -41.60
C GLU A 338 10.22 -23.38 -42.86
N GLY A 339 11.52 -23.71 -42.86
CA GLY A 339 12.23 -24.25 -44.02
C GLY A 339 12.46 -25.77 -44.08
N MET A 340 11.83 -26.57 -43.21
CA MET A 340 12.03 -28.04 -43.21
C MET A 340 10.72 -28.83 -43.25
N LYS A 341 9.83 -28.44 -44.17
CA LYS A 341 8.92 -29.41 -44.81
C LYS A 341 9.68 -30.03 -45.98
N SER A 342 10.43 -31.08 -45.68
CA SER A 342 10.96 -31.98 -46.70
C SER A 342 9.78 -32.65 -47.40
N ASP A 343 9.64 -32.41 -48.70
CA ASP A 343 8.92 -33.30 -49.60
C ASP A 343 9.44 -34.73 -49.43
N SER A 344 8.68 -35.57 -48.74
CA SER A 344 8.79 -37.02 -48.86
C SER A 344 7.71 -37.48 -49.84
N PRO A 345 8.09 -37.97 -51.04
CA PRO A 345 7.14 -38.61 -51.94
C PRO A 345 6.87 -40.03 -51.47
N GLY A 346 5.60 -40.31 -51.18
CA GLY A 346 4.94 -41.61 -51.37
C GLY A 346 5.34 -42.77 -50.46
N THR A 347 4.39 -43.24 -49.65
CA THR A 347 3.85 -44.62 -49.69
C THR A 347 2.71 -44.77 -48.68
N GLU A 348 1.50 -45.02 -49.17
CA GLU A 348 0.42 -45.69 -48.42
C GLU A 348 0.72 -47.22 -48.35
N PRO A 349 -0.12 -48.06 -47.72
CA PRO A 349 -0.26 -48.23 -46.28
C PRO A 349 0.00 -49.70 -45.89
N GLU A 350 0.65 -49.97 -44.76
CA GLU A 350 0.72 -51.34 -44.23
C GLU A 350 -0.26 -51.48 -43.06
N GLU A 351 -1.41 -52.10 -43.38
CA GLU A 351 -2.28 -52.77 -42.42
C GLU A 351 -1.44 -53.69 -41.54
N THR A 352 -1.40 -53.40 -40.24
CA THR A 352 -1.04 -54.41 -39.24
C THR A 352 -2.18 -54.50 -38.24
N ASP A 353 -2.90 -55.61 -38.38
CA ASP A 353 -3.79 -56.21 -37.42
C ASP A 353 -3.21 -56.11 -36.00
N TYR A 354 -3.87 -55.36 -35.12
CA TYR A 354 -3.73 -55.57 -33.69
C TYR A 354 -4.82 -56.52 -33.23
N GLU A 355 -4.40 -57.77 -33.11
CA GLU A 355 -5.06 -58.83 -32.37
C GLU A 355 -5.57 -58.33 -31.01
N SER A 356 -6.85 -58.62 -30.81
CA SER A 356 -7.52 -58.78 -29.54
C SER A 356 -6.68 -59.53 -28.50
N ALA A 357 -6.42 -58.88 -27.36
CA ALA A 357 -5.99 -59.54 -26.12
C ALA A 357 -7.14 -59.53 -25.08
N PRO A 358 -7.28 -60.60 -24.27
CA PRO A 358 -8.50 -60.92 -23.52
C PRO A 358 -8.62 -60.22 -22.15
N PRO A 359 -9.81 -60.24 -21.52
CA PRO A 359 -9.99 -59.77 -20.15
C PRO A 359 -9.59 -60.85 -19.13
N GLY A 360 -8.54 -60.61 -18.36
CA GLY A 360 -8.26 -61.30 -17.08
C GLY A 360 -8.35 -60.26 -15.96
N SER A 361 -9.33 -60.30 -15.05
CA SER A 361 -9.53 -61.22 -13.93
C SER A 361 -8.59 -61.00 -12.73
N ASN A 362 -9.21 -60.63 -11.61
CA ASN A 362 -8.85 -60.89 -10.20
C ASN A 362 -7.73 -60.04 -9.58
N ALA A 363 -8.09 -59.25 -8.55
CA ALA A 363 -7.79 -59.49 -7.11
C ALA A 363 -6.44 -58.84 -6.77
N GLU A 364 -6.19 -58.09 -5.70
CA GLU A 364 -6.46 -58.19 -4.26
C GLU A 364 -6.33 -56.74 -3.71
N GLY A 365 -7.09 -56.27 -2.72
CA GLY A 365 -6.83 -56.58 -1.32
C GLY A 365 -5.68 -55.75 -0.74
N TYR A 366 -5.94 -54.52 -0.27
CA TYR A 366 -5.10 -53.87 0.75
C TYR A 366 -5.98 -53.13 1.77
N SER A 367 -6.04 -53.75 2.96
CA SER A 367 -6.32 -53.08 4.22
C SER A 367 -5.00 -52.66 4.88
N GLN A 368 -5.10 -51.87 5.96
CA GLN A 368 -4.05 -51.32 6.83
C GLN A 368 -3.58 -49.93 6.36
N THR A 369 -3.64 -48.86 7.16
CA THR A 369 -3.77 -48.68 8.62
C THR A 369 -4.24 -47.25 8.90
#